data_AF-A0A538CVM6-F1
#
_entry.id   AF-A0A538CVM6-F1
#
_cell.length_a   1.000
_cell.length_b   1.000
_cell.length_c   1.000
_cell.angle_alpha   90.00
_cell.angle_beta   90.00
_cell.angle_gamma   90.00
#
_symmetry.space_group_name_H-M   'P 1'
#
loop_
_entity.id
_entity.type
_entity.pdbx_description
1 polymer ?
#
loop_
_entity_poly.entity_id
_entity_poly.type
_entity_poly.pdbx_seq_one_letter_code
_entity_poly.pdbx_strand_id
1 'polypeptide(L)' 'MLYRSASGAPVALEDRCAHRGYPLLQGRLDGDRLVCGYHGFTYDTPGRCRAVRPGYRG' A
#
# COMPACT_ATOMS: atom_id res chain seq x y z
N MET A 1 -8.55 -2.49 -3.25
CA MET A 1 -7.53 -3.49 -3.62
C MET A 1 -7.63 -4.71 -2.72
N LEU A 2 -7.49 -5.92 -3.30
CA LEU A 2 -7.42 -7.19 -2.58
C LEU A 2 -6.05 -7.84 -2.82
N TYR A 3 -5.45 -8.42 -1.78
CA TYR A 3 -4.24 -9.24 -1.90
C TYR A 3 -4.18 -10.28 -0.78
N ARG A 4 -3.18 -11.17 -0.84
CA ARG A 4 -2.86 -12.10 0.25
C ARG A 4 -1.57 -11.67 0.92
N SER A 5 -1.59 -11.63 2.25
CA SER A 5 -0.35 -11.50 3.04
C SER A 5 0.54 -12.74 2.88
N ALA A 6 1.78 -12.66 3.35
CA ALA A 6 2.74 -13.76 3.38
C ALA A 6 2.22 -14.97 4.18
N SER A 7 1.32 -14.76 5.14
CA SER A 7 0.62 -15.84 5.86
C SER A 7 -0.52 -16.50 5.08
N GLY A 8 -0.84 -16.01 3.88
CA GLY A 8 -1.98 -16.45 3.08
C GLY A 8 -3.32 -15.79 3.46
N ALA A 9 -3.35 -15.07 4.58
CA ALA A 9 -4.54 -14.36 5.03
C ALA A 9 -4.96 -13.27 4.02
N PRO A 10 -6.26 -13.15 3.70
CA PRO A 10 -6.75 -12.13 2.79
C PRO A 10 -6.66 -10.75 3.43
N VAL A 11 -6.29 -9.76 2.61
CA VAL A 11 -6.26 -8.35 2.99
C VAL A 11 -7.10 -7.54 2.00
N ALA A 12 -7.97 -6.69 2.53
CA ALA A 12 -8.80 -5.78 1.77
C ALA A 12 -8.54 -4.35 2.22
N LEU A 13 -8.11 -3.50 1.29
CA LEU A 13 -7.89 -2.08 1.50
C LEU A 13 -8.73 -1.28 0.52
N GLU A 14 -9.17 -0.08 0.93
CA GLU A 14 -9.73 0.89 -0.01
C GLU A 14 -8.71 1.14 -1.13
N ASP A 15 -9.15 1.15 -2.37
CA ASP A 15 -8.26 1.32 -3.52
C ASP A 15 -7.87 2.77 -3.78
N ARG A 16 -7.55 3.48 -2.69
CA ARG A 16 -7.42 4.93 -2.69
C ARG A 16 -6.34 5.35 -1.72
N CYS A 17 -5.26 5.92 -2.25
CA CYS A 17 -4.20 6.49 -1.43
C CYS A 17 -4.73 7.70 -0.65
N ALA A 18 -4.56 7.68 0.68
CA ALA A 18 -4.97 8.76 1.58
C ALA A 18 -4.35 10.13 1.26
N HIS A 19 -3.26 10.20 0.49
CA HIS A 19 -2.64 11.45 0.09
C HIS A 19 -3.44 12.22 -0.98
N ARG A 20 -3.62 11.64 -2.17
CA ARG A 20 -4.30 12.29 -3.32
C ARG A 20 -5.18 11.33 -4.13
N GLY A 21 -5.59 10.23 -3.52
CA GLY A 21 -6.51 9.27 -4.14
C GLY A 21 -5.91 8.41 -5.25
N TYR A 22 -4.59 8.33 -5.36
CA TYR A 22 -3.94 7.43 -6.31
C TYR A 22 -4.41 5.97 -6.10
N PRO A 23 -4.75 5.22 -7.17
CA PRO A 23 -5.21 3.85 -7.05
C PRO A 23 -4.12 2.95 -6.47
N LEU A 24 -4.38 2.36 -5.31
CA LEU A 24 -3.36 1.55 -4.63
C LEU A 24 -3.08 0.23 -5.35
N LEU A 25 -4.01 -0.25 -6.17
CA LEU A 25 -3.81 -1.40 -7.07
C LEU A 25 -2.63 -1.19 -8.03
N GLN A 26 -2.31 0.06 -8.38
CA GLN A 26 -1.18 0.43 -9.24
C GLN A 26 0.13 0.63 -8.44
N GLY A 27 0.11 0.36 -7.13
CA GLY A 27 1.29 0.32 -6.29
C GLY A 27 2.01 -1.04 -6.36
N ARG A 28 2.74 -1.36 -5.29
CA ARG A 28 3.40 -2.67 -5.13
C ARG A 28 3.35 -3.14 -3.68
N LEU A 29 3.53 -4.43 -3.47
CA LEU A 29 3.78 -4.99 -2.14
C LEU A 29 5.28 -4.94 -1.81
N ASP A 30 5.61 -4.58 -0.57
CA ASP A 30 6.91 -4.74 0.05
C ASP A 30 6.71 -5.54 1.34
N GLY A 31 6.89 -6.85 1.24
CA GLY A 31 6.34 -7.81 2.19
C GLY A 31 4.82 -7.68 2.27
N ASP A 32 4.30 -7.59 3.50
CA ASP A 32 2.87 -7.39 3.76
C ASP A 32 2.42 -5.93 3.73
N ARG A 33 3.30 -5.02 3.30
CA ARG A 33 2.98 -3.60 3.23
C ARG A 33 2.71 -3.17 1.80
N LEU A 34 1.64 -2.42 1.61
CA LEU A 34 1.30 -1.85 0.31
C LEU A 34 1.97 -0.48 0.15
N VAL A 35 2.77 -0.32 -0.89
CA VAL A 35 3.47 0.93 -1.23
C VAL A 35 2.77 1.57 -2.43
N CYS A 36 2.24 2.78 -2.23
CA CYS A 36 1.60 3.57 -3.27
C CYS A 36 2.59 3.94 -4.38
N GLY A 37 2.18 3.72 -5.64
CA GLY A 37 2.94 4.00 -6.86
C GLY A 37 3.17 5.49 -7.19
N TYR A 38 2.63 6.42 -6.39
CA TYR A 38 2.77 7.85 -6.66
C TYR A 38 3.90 8.49 -5.86
N HIS A 39 3.85 8.38 -4.53
CA HIS A 39 4.79 9.02 -3.62
C HIS A 39 5.27 8.08 -2.50
N GLY A 40 5.06 6.76 -2.63
CA GLY A 40 5.58 5.79 -1.68
C GLY A 40 4.90 5.75 -0.31
N PHE A 41 3.68 6.29 -0.19
CA PHE A 41 2.85 6.11 1.01
C PHE A 41 2.66 4.62 1.27
N THR A 42 2.98 4.19 2.48
CA THR A 42 3.01 2.77 2.84
C THR A 42 1.92 2.43 3.84
N TYR A 43 1.16 1.38 3.55
CA TYR A 43 0.04 0.89 4.34
C TYR A 43 0.37 -0.50 4.89
N ASP A 44 0.01 -0.77 6.14
CA ASP A 44 0.06 -2.12 6.69
C ASP A 44 -1.24 -2.90 6.39
N THR A 45 -1.32 -4.16 6.84
CA THR A 45 -2.48 -5.03 6.56
C THR A 45 -3.79 -4.53 7.18
N PRO A 46 -3.83 -3.86 8.35
CA PRO A 46 -5.01 -3.12 8.82
C PRO A 46 -5.34 -1.83 8.05
N GLY A 47 -4.51 -1.42 7.09
CA GLY A 47 -4.72 -0.21 6.29
C GLY A 47 -4.23 1.09 6.93
N ARG A 48 -3.47 1.03 8.03
CA ARG A 48 -2.86 2.21 8.63
C ARG A 48 -1.71 2.70 7.75
N CYS A 49 -1.77 3.97 7.37
CA CYS A 49 -0.64 4.63 6.73
C CYS A 49 0.49 4.80 7.76
N ARG A 50 1.63 4.14 7.53
CA ARG A 50 2.76 4.11 8.47
C ARG A 50 3.84 5.15 8.17
N ALA A 51 4.08 5.48 6.90
CA ALA A 51 5.07 6.48 6.49
C ALA A 51 4.99 6.80 4.99
N VAL A 52 5.68 7.87 4.59
CA VAL A 52 6.21 8.07 3.24
C VAL A 52 7.61 7.45 3.21
N ARG A 53 7.91 6.58 2.25
CA ARG A 53 9.30 6.08 2.11
C ARG A 53 10.25 7.22 1.72
N PRO A 54 11.30 7.52 2.50
CA PRO A 54 12.33 8.46 2.07
C PRO A 54 12.96 7.96 0.75
N GLY A 55 13.04 8.85 -0.24
CA GLY A 55 13.65 8.52 -1.53
C GLY A 55 12.84 7.61 -2.44
N TYR A 56 11.50 7.59 -2.32
CA TYR A 56 10.66 6.92 -3.30
C TYR A 56 10.99 7.40 -4.72
N ARG A 57 11.59 6.51 -5.52
CA ARG A 57 11.72 6.63 -6.97
C ARG A 57 10.82 5.55 -7.55
N GLY A 58 9.90 5.98 -8.42
CA GLY A 58 8.83 5.17 -9.02
C GLY A 58 9.32 3.81 -9.49
#